data_AF-A0A1X0FYE2-F1
#
_entry.id   AF-A0A1X0FYE2-F1
#
_cell.length_a   1.000
_cell.length_b   1.000
_cell.length_c   1.000
_cell.angle_alpha   90.00
_cell.angle_beta   90.00
_cell.angle_gamma   90.00
#
_symmetry.space_group_name_H-M   'P 1'
#
loop_
_entity.id
_entity.type
_entity.pdbx_description
1 polymer ?
#
loop_
_entity_poly.entity_id
_entity_poly.type
_entity_poly.pdbx_seq_one_letter_code
_entity_poly.pdbx_strand_id
1 'polypeptide(L)'
;MVGDGGDGGAGGNGKAGRSGSPGASQVDGDPGDPGGGGYNGYAGGNGGAGGDGGSTSGNGGAGGAGGTGGNGGDGGNGGTSFGIGSSEPWTGVGGDGGAGGNGGAGGIGGDGGRALGSGDGGAGGVGGNAGDAGKGGDGGHGGDNPPQYAVDGGRGGNGGVGGIGGTGGRGGSGGAANGTGTGGDGGSGGAAGQGGVGGNGGDGGIGSDFDPRSHGGDGGNGGNGGTGGRGGGGGDGGDSVSGPGGNGGNGADGADGAAFGTGGQGGAAAGGNGSDGGTGQYGAGGVGGLGAVGGSGFPPGTHGNDGDHGT
;
A
#
# COMPACT_ATOMS: atom_id res chain seq x y z
N MET A 1 0.75 -32.95 -34.03
CA MET A 1 0.93 -33.77 -32.80
C MET A 1 -0.26 -33.53 -31.88
N VAL A 2 -0.65 -34.54 -31.10
CA VAL A 2 -1.72 -34.41 -30.09
C VAL A 2 -1.07 -34.24 -28.72
N GLY A 3 -1.52 -33.26 -27.94
CA GLY A 3 -1.07 -33.05 -26.56
C GLY A 3 -1.37 -31.64 -26.07
N ASP A 4 -1.61 -31.50 -24.77
CA ASP A 4 -1.91 -30.20 -24.18
C ASP A 4 -0.63 -29.41 -23.89
N GLY A 5 -0.77 -28.09 -23.87
CA GLY A 5 0.28 -27.19 -23.40
C GLY A 5 0.47 -27.30 -21.89
N GLY A 6 1.71 -27.12 -21.42
CA GLY A 6 2.00 -27.07 -19.99
C GLY A 6 1.59 -25.74 -19.36
N ASP A 7 1.20 -25.75 -18.09
CA ASP A 7 0.85 -24.53 -17.38
C ASP A 7 2.08 -23.65 -17.10
N GLY A 8 1.83 -22.34 -17.05
CA GLY A 8 2.81 -21.35 -16.64
C GLY A 8 3.10 -21.39 -15.14
N GLY A 9 4.36 -21.16 -14.77
CA GLY A 9 4.75 -21.08 -13.35
C GLY A 9 4.22 -19.82 -12.66
N ALA A 10 3.95 -19.90 -11.36
CA ALA A 10 3.55 -18.73 -10.57
C ALA A 10 4.70 -17.72 -10.41
N GLY A 11 4.35 -16.44 -10.35
CA GLY A 11 5.27 -15.36 -10.01
C GLY A 11 5.70 -15.39 -8.54
N GLY A 12 6.92 -14.96 -8.25
CA GLY A 12 7.43 -14.89 -6.88
C GLY A 12 6.84 -13.73 -6.09
N ASN A 13 6.64 -13.90 -4.78
CA ASN A 13 6.17 -12.80 -3.94
C ASN A 13 7.24 -11.74 -3.71
N GLY A 14 6.81 -10.49 -3.64
CA GLY A 14 7.59 -9.36 -3.19
C GLY A 14 7.96 -9.48 -1.71
N LYS A 15 9.16 -9.07 -1.36
CA LYS A 15 9.60 -9.01 0.04
C LYS A 15 8.97 -7.80 0.72
N ALA A 16 8.71 -7.91 2.02
CA ALA A 16 8.31 -6.77 2.82
C ALA A 16 9.46 -5.75 2.94
N GLY A 17 9.09 -4.49 3.05
CA GLY A 17 9.97 -3.42 3.47
C GLY A 17 10.35 -3.57 4.93
N ARG A 18 11.53 -3.08 5.31
CA ARG A 18 11.96 -3.03 6.71
C ARG A 18 11.37 -1.79 7.38
N SER A 19 11.14 -1.88 8.68
CA SER A 19 10.79 -0.69 9.47
C SER A 19 11.97 0.28 9.54
N GLY A 20 11.65 1.55 9.73
CA GLY A 20 12.61 2.60 10.01
C GLY A 20 13.21 2.47 11.41
N SER A 21 14.44 2.97 11.56
CA SER A 21 15.11 2.99 12.87
C SER A 21 14.44 4.00 13.80
N PRO A 22 14.28 3.71 15.10
CA PRO A 22 13.90 4.74 16.06
C PRO A 22 14.94 5.87 16.13
N GLY A 23 14.47 7.08 16.38
CA GLY A 23 15.32 8.21 16.73
C GLY A 23 15.97 8.03 18.11
N ALA A 24 17.21 8.47 18.25
CA ALA A 24 17.88 8.48 19.55
C ALA A 24 17.25 9.53 20.47
N SER A 25 17.14 9.17 21.74
CA SER A 25 16.73 10.12 22.78
C SER A 25 17.93 10.92 23.26
N GLN A 26 17.76 12.21 23.54
CA GLN A 26 18.85 13.10 23.94
C GLN A 26 18.70 13.59 25.38
N VAL A 27 19.80 13.61 26.14
CA VAL A 27 19.82 13.82 27.60
C VAL A 27 20.18 15.24 28.06
N ASP A 28 20.53 16.13 27.15
CA ASP A 28 21.10 17.45 27.49
C ASP A 28 20.24 18.63 26.99
N GLY A 29 18.91 18.49 26.96
CA GLY A 29 18.03 19.52 26.41
C GLY A 29 18.05 19.61 24.88
N ASP A 30 18.86 18.78 24.22
CA ASP A 30 18.86 18.64 22.78
C ASP A 30 17.54 18.01 22.28
N PRO A 31 17.08 18.38 21.07
CA PRO A 31 15.93 17.74 20.46
C PRO A 31 16.16 16.23 20.28
N GLY A 32 15.11 15.44 20.48
CA GLY A 32 15.15 14.02 20.13
C GLY A 32 15.41 13.85 18.63
N ASP A 33 16.20 12.84 18.25
CA ASP A 33 16.48 12.61 16.83
C ASP A 33 15.19 12.14 16.12
N PRO A 34 15.01 12.46 14.84
CA PRO A 34 13.88 11.95 14.09
C PRO A 34 13.96 10.43 13.88
N GLY A 35 12.81 9.79 13.80
CA GLY A 35 12.69 8.41 13.37
C GLY A 35 13.00 8.25 11.89
N GLY A 36 13.69 7.17 11.54
CA GLY A 36 13.95 6.80 10.15
C GLY A 36 12.66 6.41 9.42
N GLY A 37 12.61 6.66 8.11
CA GLY A 37 11.49 6.18 7.29
C GLY A 37 11.47 4.66 7.12
N GLY A 38 10.27 4.10 7.00
CA GLY A 38 10.05 2.72 6.58
C GLY A 38 10.41 2.52 5.11
N TYR A 39 10.92 1.34 4.78
CA TYR A 39 11.28 1.00 3.41
C TYR A 39 10.05 0.48 2.65
N ASN A 40 10.01 0.73 1.34
CA ASN A 40 8.95 0.20 0.49
C ASN A 40 8.99 -1.32 0.41
N GLY A 41 7.82 -1.92 0.25
CA GLY A 41 7.69 -3.31 -0.16
C GLY A 41 8.12 -3.50 -1.61
N TYR A 42 8.64 -4.68 -1.92
CA TYR A 42 9.07 -5.03 -3.28
C TYR A 42 7.89 -5.52 -4.10
N ALA A 43 7.94 -5.33 -5.42
CA ALA A 43 6.91 -5.85 -6.31
C ALA A 43 6.91 -7.39 -6.34
N GLY A 44 5.73 -7.97 -6.59
CA GLY A 44 5.59 -9.36 -6.98
C GLY A 44 6.10 -9.60 -8.40
N GLY A 45 6.59 -10.81 -8.66
CA GLY A 45 7.02 -11.26 -9.98
C GLY A 45 5.82 -11.64 -10.85
N ASN A 46 5.98 -11.57 -12.17
CA ASN A 46 4.93 -11.98 -13.10
C ASN A 46 4.79 -13.51 -13.15
N GLY A 47 3.58 -13.98 -13.44
CA GLY A 47 3.35 -15.38 -13.80
C GLY A 47 3.92 -15.72 -15.18
N GLY A 48 4.33 -16.97 -15.36
CA GLY A 48 4.79 -17.50 -16.64
C GLY A 48 3.62 -17.73 -17.60
N ALA A 49 3.87 -17.65 -18.90
CA ALA A 49 2.88 -18.00 -19.92
C ALA A 49 2.61 -19.51 -19.94
N GLY A 50 1.37 -19.88 -20.28
CA GLY A 50 1.03 -21.26 -20.62
C GLY A 50 1.60 -21.68 -21.98
N GLY A 51 1.93 -22.95 -22.12
CA GLY A 51 2.44 -23.54 -23.35
C GLY A 51 1.34 -23.72 -24.40
N ASP A 52 1.72 -23.71 -25.67
CA ASP A 52 0.78 -24.01 -26.76
C ASP A 52 0.37 -25.50 -26.75
N GLY A 53 -0.90 -25.74 -27.09
CA GLY A 53 -1.42 -27.07 -27.39
C GLY A 53 -0.87 -27.62 -28.72
N GLY A 54 -0.98 -28.93 -28.88
CA GLY A 54 -0.47 -29.68 -30.02
C GLY A 54 -1.08 -29.23 -31.35
N SER A 55 -0.27 -29.24 -32.40
CA SER A 55 -0.63 -28.76 -33.75
C SER A 55 -1.76 -29.52 -34.46
N THR A 56 -2.25 -30.62 -33.88
CA THR A 56 -3.37 -31.41 -34.43
C THR A 56 -4.58 -31.36 -33.49
N SER A 57 -4.35 -31.51 -32.19
CA SER A 57 -5.36 -31.44 -31.14
C SER A 57 -4.66 -31.24 -29.79
N GLY A 58 -5.31 -30.54 -28.88
CA GLY A 58 -4.81 -30.26 -27.54
C GLY A 58 -5.09 -28.83 -27.14
N ASN A 59 -5.35 -28.64 -25.86
CA ASN A 59 -5.64 -27.34 -25.29
C ASN A 59 -4.35 -26.57 -25.01
N GLY A 60 -4.43 -25.24 -25.03
CA GLY A 60 -3.36 -24.42 -24.49
C GLY A 60 -3.27 -24.57 -22.96
N GLY A 61 -2.05 -24.49 -22.42
CA GLY A 61 -1.83 -24.48 -20.98
C GLY A 61 -2.31 -23.17 -20.34
N ALA A 62 -2.67 -23.18 -19.06
CA ALA A 62 -3.06 -21.97 -18.36
C ALA A 62 -1.85 -21.07 -18.08
N GLY A 63 -2.07 -19.75 -18.07
CA GLY A 63 -1.09 -18.79 -17.59
C GLY A 63 -0.92 -18.87 -16.07
N GLY A 64 0.30 -18.69 -15.59
CA GLY A 64 0.62 -18.68 -14.16
C GLY A 64 0.10 -17.42 -13.47
N ALA A 65 -0.25 -17.51 -12.19
CA ALA A 65 -0.64 -16.33 -11.40
C ALA A 65 0.55 -15.38 -11.16
N GLY A 66 0.28 -14.08 -11.11
CA GLY A 66 1.24 -13.07 -10.65
C GLY A 66 1.49 -13.18 -9.15
N GLY A 67 2.72 -12.90 -8.71
CA GLY A 67 3.11 -12.91 -7.31
C GLY A 67 2.55 -11.69 -6.55
N THR A 68 2.35 -11.83 -5.24
CA THR A 68 1.86 -10.70 -4.44
C THR A 68 2.96 -9.66 -4.22
N GLY A 69 2.61 -8.37 -4.17
CA GLY A 69 3.50 -7.33 -3.69
C GLY A 69 3.80 -7.49 -2.21
N GLY A 70 4.99 -7.05 -1.77
CA GLY A 70 5.35 -7.04 -0.36
C GLY A 70 4.80 -5.80 0.35
N ASN A 71 4.52 -5.89 1.65
CA ASN A 71 4.07 -4.73 2.42
C ASN A 71 5.20 -3.72 2.63
N GLY A 72 4.86 -2.43 2.76
CA GLY A 72 5.77 -1.40 3.24
C GLY A 72 6.14 -1.60 4.71
N GLY A 73 7.33 -1.17 5.10
CA GLY A 73 7.74 -1.17 6.51
C GLY A 73 7.24 0.06 7.24
N ASP A 74 7.01 -0.04 8.55
CA ASP A 74 6.59 1.11 9.36
C ASP A 74 7.72 2.15 9.51
N GLY A 75 7.34 3.41 9.72
CA GLY A 75 8.26 4.45 10.15
C GLY A 75 8.77 4.22 11.56
N GLY A 76 10.01 4.64 11.84
CA GLY A 76 10.58 4.62 13.18
C GLY A 76 9.99 5.73 14.04
N ASN A 77 9.85 5.50 15.34
CA ASN A 77 9.40 6.55 16.26
C ASN A 77 10.48 7.61 16.42
N GLY A 78 10.08 8.86 16.66
CA GLY A 78 11.00 9.93 17.04
C GLY A 78 11.57 9.74 18.44
N GLY A 79 12.78 10.22 18.67
CA GLY A 79 13.45 10.16 19.96
C GLY A 79 12.83 11.11 20.98
N THR A 80 12.90 10.76 22.26
CA THR A 80 12.49 11.68 23.33
C THR A 80 13.59 12.68 23.60
N SER A 81 13.22 13.88 24.03
CA SER A 81 14.17 14.83 24.62
C SER A 81 14.03 14.80 26.14
N PHE A 82 15.12 15.06 26.86
CA PHE A 82 15.13 15.23 28.31
C PHE A 82 15.66 16.62 28.66
N GLY A 83 15.13 17.25 29.71
CA GLY A 83 15.60 18.56 30.17
C GLY A 83 16.97 18.53 30.88
N ILE A 84 17.69 19.66 30.84
CA ILE A 84 19.07 19.77 31.35
C ILE A 84 19.18 20.01 32.85
N GLY A 85 20.18 19.40 33.49
CA GLY A 85 20.53 19.69 34.88
C GLY A 85 21.34 20.99 35.07
N SER A 86 20.75 22.00 35.71
CA SER A 86 21.42 23.00 36.58
C SER A 86 22.33 24.12 36.01
N SER A 87 22.57 24.27 34.70
CA SER A 87 23.40 25.40 34.21
C SER A 87 22.80 26.24 33.09
N GLU A 88 21.99 25.67 32.21
CA GLU A 88 21.27 26.37 31.14
C GLU A 88 19.89 25.72 31.02
N PRO A 89 18.76 26.41 31.26
CA PRO A 89 17.45 25.77 31.21
C PRO A 89 16.89 25.81 29.79
N TRP A 90 17.13 24.75 29.02
CA TRP A 90 16.44 24.48 27.75
C TRP A 90 15.75 23.12 27.83
N THR A 91 14.51 23.07 27.33
CA THR A 91 13.77 21.83 27.15
C THR A 91 13.79 21.47 25.67
N GLY A 92 14.29 20.28 25.34
CA GLY A 92 14.35 19.82 23.97
C GLY A 92 12.97 19.53 23.40
N VAL A 93 12.84 19.57 22.08
CA VAL A 93 11.64 19.12 21.37
C VAL A 93 11.76 17.62 21.11
N GLY A 94 10.67 16.86 21.21
CA GLY A 94 10.65 15.46 20.79
C GLY A 94 10.93 15.32 19.29
N GLY A 95 11.63 14.25 18.90
CA GLY A 95 11.90 13.98 17.49
C GLY A 95 10.63 13.65 16.72
N ASP A 96 10.55 14.02 15.45
CA ASP A 96 9.43 13.61 14.59
C ASP A 96 9.50 12.09 14.30
N GLY A 97 8.33 11.46 14.17
CA GLY A 97 8.23 10.09 13.67
C GLY A 97 8.55 9.99 12.18
N GLY A 98 9.18 8.89 11.77
CA GLY A 98 9.49 8.61 10.37
C GLY A 98 8.26 8.25 9.55
N ALA A 99 8.28 8.50 8.25
CA ALA A 99 7.20 8.09 7.35
C ALA A 99 7.14 6.57 7.18
N GLY A 100 5.94 6.01 6.98
CA GLY A 100 5.74 4.62 6.59
C GLY A 100 6.16 4.37 5.13
N GLY A 101 6.63 3.16 4.84
CA GLY A 101 6.99 2.72 3.50
C GLY A 101 5.75 2.38 2.67
N ASN A 102 5.86 2.53 1.35
CA ASN A 102 4.78 2.17 0.44
C ASN A 102 4.67 0.65 0.26
N GLY A 103 3.47 0.16 -0.03
CA GLY A 103 3.24 -1.20 -0.45
C GLY A 103 3.80 -1.48 -1.85
N GLY A 104 4.26 -2.71 -2.08
CA GLY A 104 4.75 -3.19 -3.37
C GLY A 104 3.60 -3.49 -4.33
N ALA A 105 3.82 -3.30 -5.63
CA ALA A 105 2.84 -3.69 -6.64
C ALA A 105 2.70 -5.22 -6.76
N GLY A 106 1.51 -5.69 -7.10
CA GLY A 106 1.30 -7.08 -7.49
C GLY A 106 1.85 -7.39 -8.88
N GLY A 107 2.26 -8.63 -9.10
CA GLY A 107 2.78 -9.11 -10.39
C GLY A 107 1.66 -9.32 -11.41
N ILE A 108 1.99 -9.24 -12.70
CA ILE A 108 1.02 -9.51 -13.77
C ILE A 108 0.82 -11.02 -13.92
N GLY A 109 -0.41 -11.47 -14.14
CA GLY A 109 -0.70 -12.88 -14.49
C GLY A 109 -0.17 -13.23 -15.89
N GLY A 110 0.30 -14.46 -16.08
CA GLY A 110 0.82 -14.92 -17.37
C GLY A 110 -0.29 -15.12 -18.40
N ASP A 111 0.02 -14.99 -19.68
CA ASP A 111 -0.95 -15.28 -20.74
C ASP A 111 -1.22 -16.79 -20.85
N GLY A 112 -2.43 -17.15 -21.23
CA GLY A 112 -2.79 -18.51 -21.58
C GLY A 112 -2.18 -18.96 -22.91
N GLY A 113 -1.83 -20.24 -23.01
CA GLY A 113 -1.27 -20.83 -24.21
C GLY A 113 -2.29 -20.97 -25.33
N ARG A 114 -1.85 -21.01 -26.59
CA ARG A 114 -2.78 -21.13 -27.73
C ARG A 114 -3.15 -22.59 -27.98
N ALA A 115 -4.36 -22.83 -28.47
CA ALA A 115 -4.68 -24.10 -29.11
C ALA A 115 -4.53 -23.98 -30.63
N LEU A 116 -3.62 -24.79 -31.20
CA LEU A 116 -3.30 -24.76 -32.63
C LEU A 116 -4.17 -25.74 -33.46
N GLY A 117 -4.85 -26.68 -32.81
CA GLY A 117 -5.76 -27.66 -33.42
C GLY A 117 -7.22 -27.44 -33.02
N SER A 118 -7.99 -28.51 -32.82
CA SER A 118 -9.41 -28.44 -32.39
C SER A 118 -9.62 -28.19 -30.89
N GLY A 119 -8.55 -27.93 -30.12
CA GLY A 119 -8.62 -27.69 -28.68
C GLY A 119 -8.92 -26.23 -28.33
N ASP A 120 -9.08 -25.98 -27.04
CA ASP A 120 -9.41 -24.67 -26.47
C ASP A 120 -8.14 -23.92 -26.05
N GLY A 121 -8.15 -22.60 -26.18
CA GLY A 121 -7.09 -21.75 -25.66
C GLY A 121 -7.00 -21.82 -24.13
N GLY A 122 -5.79 -21.72 -23.59
CA GLY A 122 -5.58 -21.72 -22.15
C GLY A 122 -6.10 -20.44 -21.49
N ALA A 123 -6.56 -20.51 -20.25
CA ALA A 123 -6.95 -19.32 -19.51
C ALA A 123 -5.73 -18.44 -19.14
N GLY A 124 -5.92 -17.13 -19.10
CA GLY A 124 -4.95 -16.20 -18.56
C GLY A 124 -4.81 -16.32 -17.04
N GLY A 125 -3.61 -16.07 -16.53
CA GLY A 125 -3.31 -16.11 -15.11
C GLY A 125 -3.89 -14.91 -14.36
N VAL A 126 -4.24 -15.09 -13.09
CA VAL A 126 -4.71 -14.01 -12.22
C VAL A 126 -3.55 -13.07 -11.87
N GLY A 127 -3.81 -11.76 -11.85
CA GLY A 127 -2.87 -10.75 -11.37
C GLY A 127 -2.64 -10.87 -9.85
N GLY A 128 -1.41 -10.64 -9.41
CA GLY A 128 -1.06 -10.67 -8.00
C GLY A 128 -1.66 -9.50 -7.23
N ASN A 129 -2.02 -9.71 -5.96
CA ASN A 129 -2.43 -8.62 -5.09
C ASN A 129 -1.25 -7.71 -4.76
N ALA A 130 -1.50 -6.43 -4.52
CA ALA A 130 -0.49 -5.53 -4.00
C ALA A 130 -0.23 -5.76 -2.51
N GLY A 131 0.87 -5.19 -2.01
CA GLY A 131 1.15 -5.09 -0.59
C GLY A 131 0.53 -3.84 0.02
N ASP A 132 0.23 -3.91 1.32
CA ASP A 132 -0.23 -2.77 2.10
C ASP A 132 0.93 -1.82 2.42
N ALA A 133 0.63 -0.56 2.72
CA ALA A 133 1.63 0.38 3.21
C ALA A 133 1.93 0.22 4.71
N GLY A 134 3.11 0.69 5.11
CA GLY A 134 3.50 0.79 6.51
C GLY A 134 2.90 2.01 7.21
N LYS A 135 2.73 1.91 8.53
CA LYS A 135 2.30 3.01 9.40
C LYS A 135 3.40 4.08 9.49
N GLY A 136 3.03 5.35 9.68
CA GLY A 136 3.98 6.36 10.15
C GLY A 136 4.42 6.10 11.60
N GLY A 137 5.66 6.43 11.92
CA GLY A 137 6.20 6.34 13.28
C GLY A 137 5.59 7.40 14.20
N ASP A 138 5.51 7.12 15.50
CA ASP A 138 4.98 8.08 16.46
C ASP A 138 6.05 9.15 16.78
N GLY A 139 5.64 10.39 17.06
CA GLY A 139 6.53 11.45 17.51
C GLY A 139 7.05 11.21 18.93
N GLY A 140 8.25 11.71 19.21
CA GLY A 140 8.89 11.59 20.52
C GLY A 140 8.35 12.60 21.54
N HIS A 141 8.52 12.30 22.82
CA HIS A 141 8.15 13.21 23.89
C HIS A 141 9.08 14.42 23.98
N GLY A 142 8.49 15.59 24.26
CA GLY A 142 9.23 16.80 24.59
C GLY A 142 9.87 16.73 25.98
N GLY A 143 10.96 17.45 26.19
CA GLY A 143 11.71 17.39 27.43
C GLY A 143 10.99 18.05 28.60
N ASP A 144 10.96 17.38 29.74
CA ASP A 144 10.45 17.96 30.98
C ASP A 144 11.34 19.09 31.49
N ASN A 145 10.74 20.10 32.10
CA ASN A 145 11.47 21.18 32.74
C ASN A 145 12.12 20.69 34.06
N PRO A 146 13.40 21.01 34.32
CA PRO A 146 13.99 20.81 35.64
C PRO A 146 13.26 21.62 36.71
N PRO A 147 12.97 21.05 37.91
CA PRO A 147 12.17 21.69 38.96
C PRO A 147 12.77 22.99 39.54
N GLN A 148 14.01 23.32 39.17
CA GLN A 148 14.80 24.42 39.68
C GLN A 148 14.80 25.66 38.78
N TYR A 149 14.13 25.62 37.62
CA TYR A 149 14.00 26.76 36.70
C TYR A 149 12.55 27.02 36.27
N ALA A 150 12.26 28.27 35.92
CA ALA A 150 10.97 28.70 35.39
C ALA A 150 11.02 28.76 33.85
N VAL A 151 11.02 27.60 33.19
CA VAL A 151 10.88 27.51 31.73
C VAL A 151 9.77 26.53 31.37
N ASP A 152 9.24 26.64 30.17
CA ASP A 152 8.16 25.76 29.71
C ASP A 152 8.70 24.36 29.38
N GLY A 153 7.83 23.37 29.45
CA GLY A 153 8.13 22.04 28.94
C GLY A 153 8.40 22.05 27.43
N GLY A 154 9.18 21.10 26.96
CA GLY A 154 9.53 20.96 25.54
C GLY A 154 8.33 20.48 24.73
N ARG A 155 8.22 20.89 23.47
CA ARG A 155 7.13 20.42 22.61
C ARG A 155 7.35 18.94 22.23
N GLY A 156 6.28 18.16 22.09
CA GLY A 156 6.33 16.81 21.52
C GLY A 156 6.58 16.82 20.00
N GLY A 157 7.23 15.77 19.49
CA GLY A 157 7.48 15.59 18.07
C GLY A 157 6.21 15.21 17.31
N ASN A 158 6.13 15.51 16.02
CA ASN A 158 4.97 15.13 15.21
C ASN A 158 5.02 13.65 14.82
N GLY A 159 3.86 13.04 14.60
CA GLY A 159 3.77 11.71 14.01
C GLY A 159 4.14 11.71 12.54
N GLY A 160 4.72 10.61 12.07
CA GLY A 160 5.07 10.39 10.69
C GLY A 160 3.85 10.13 9.80
N VAL A 161 3.97 10.41 8.50
CA VAL A 161 2.92 10.12 7.53
C VAL A 161 2.88 8.62 7.22
N GLY A 162 1.69 8.02 7.10
CA GLY A 162 1.55 6.63 6.65
C GLY A 162 1.86 6.45 5.16
N GLY A 163 2.31 5.25 4.77
CA GLY A 163 2.68 4.95 3.39
C GLY A 163 1.47 4.83 2.44
N ILE A 164 1.74 4.77 1.13
CA ILE A 164 0.73 4.53 0.09
C ILE A 164 0.63 3.03 -0.22
N GLY A 165 -0.59 2.50 -0.29
CA GLY A 165 -0.85 1.11 -0.66
C GLY A 165 -0.41 0.78 -2.09
N GLY A 166 -0.01 -0.47 -2.34
CA GLY A 166 0.47 -0.91 -3.65
C GLY A 166 -0.64 -1.03 -4.70
N THR A 167 -0.28 -1.01 -5.98
CA THR A 167 -1.23 -1.31 -7.06
C THR A 167 -1.33 -2.80 -7.35
N GLY A 168 -2.55 -3.31 -7.49
CA GLY A 168 -2.80 -4.69 -7.89
C GLY A 168 -2.28 -5.00 -9.29
N GLY A 169 -1.86 -6.24 -9.52
CA GLY A 169 -1.36 -6.71 -10.80
C GLY A 169 -2.46 -6.92 -11.83
N ARG A 170 -2.17 -6.72 -13.12
CA ARG A 170 -3.13 -7.04 -14.19
C ARG A 170 -3.28 -8.56 -14.34
N GLY A 171 -4.47 -9.03 -14.68
CA GLY A 171 -4.65 -10.40 -15.19
C GLY A 171 -3.99 -10.61 -16.54
N GLY A 172 -3.58 -11.84 -16.81
CA GLY A 172 -3.03 -12.27 -18.10
C GLY A 172 -4.12 -12.49 -19.14
N SER A 173 -3.77 -12.40 -20.41
CA SER A 173 -4.72 -12.61 -21.50
C SER A 173 -5.03 -14.09 -21.68
N GLY A 174 -6.23 -14.41 -22.13
CA GLY A 174 -6.58 -15.76 -22.56
C GLY A 174 -5.88 -16.15 -23.86
N GLY A 175 -5.59 -17.44 -24.01
CA GLY A 175 -4.97 -18.01 -25.19
C GLY A 175 -5.96 -18.12 -26.36
N ALA A 176 -5.48 -17.90 -27.58
CA ALA A 176 -6.31 -18.04 -28.78
C ALA A 176 -6.57 -19.52 -29.15
N ALA A 177 -7.74 -19.80 -29.74
CA ALA A 177 -8.03 -21.08 -30.39
C ALA A 177 -8.09 -20.92 -31.92
N ASN A 178 -7.11 -21.52 -32.62
CA ASN A 178 -6.95 -21.36 -34.06
C ASN A 178 -7.79 -22.36 -34.88
N GLY A 179 -8.47 -23.32 -34.22
CA GLY A 179 -9.37 -24.28 -34.84
C GLY A 179 -10.83 -24.08 -34.47
N THR A 180 -11.52 -25.18 -34.13
CA THR A 180 -12.93 -25.20 -33.73
C THR A 180 -13.16 -25.01 -32.24
N GLY A 181 -12.10 -24.99 -31.43
CA GLY A 181 -12.20 -24.79 -29.99
C GLY A 181 -12.50 -23.35 -29.61
N THR A 182 -12.68 -23.13 -28.32
CA THR A 182 -13.00 -21.83 -27.72
C THR A 182 -11.74 -21.10 -27.27
N GLY A 183 -11.73 -19.78 -27.36
CA GLY A 183 -10.66 -18.96 -26.83
C GLY A 183 -10.63 -19.06 -25.31
N GLY A 184 -9.45 -18.95 -24.71
CA GLY A 184 -9.30 -18.98 -23.26
C GLY A 184 -9.83 -17.69 -22.63
N ASP A 185 -10.36 -17.76 -21.42
CA ASP A 185 -10.76 -16.56 -20.68
C ASP A 185 -9.53 -15.77 -20.21
N GLY A 186 -9.64 -14.44 -20.14
CA GLY A 186 -8.66 -13.58 -19.50
C GLY A 186 -8.65 -13.74 -17.98
N GLY A 187 -7.49 -13.59 -17.37
CA GLY A 187 -7.34 -13.63 -15.92
C GLY A 187 -7.89 -12.38 -15.24
N SER A 188 -8.32 -12.49 -13.98
CA SER A 188 -8.74 -11.31 -13.21
C SER A 188 -7.55 -10.46 -12.75
N GLY A 189 -7.78 -9.17 -12.51
CA GLY A 189 -6.82 -8.30 -11.83
C GLY A 189 -6.65 -8.68 -10.35
N GLY A 190 -5.52 -8.28 -9.77
CA GLY A 190 -5.23 -8.42 -8.34
C GLY A 190 -5.72 -7.22 -7.53
N ALA A 191 -6.01 -7.43 -6.26
CA ALA A 191 -6.48 -6.38 -5.36
C ALA A 191 -5.42 -5.32 -5.07
N ALA A 192 -5.86 -4.10 -4.79
CA ALA A 192 -5.03 -3.03 -4.26
C ALA A 192 -4.55 -3.31 -2.83
N GLY A 193 -3.45 -2.67 -2.43
CA GLY A 193 -3.03 -2.60 -1.03
C GLY A 193 -3.63 -1.40 -0.31
N GLN A 194 -3.84 -1.52 1.00
CA GLN A 194 -4.35 -0.45 1.85
C GLN A 194 -3.31 0.64 2.13
N GLY A 195 -3.76 1.87 2.38
CA GLY A 195 -2.90 2.94 2.87
C GLY A 195 -2.42 2.68 4.30
N GLY A 196 -1.29 3.28 4.68
CA GLY A 196 -0.75 3.19 6.03
C GLY A 196 -1.37 4.23 6.96
N VAL A 197 -1.64 3.88 8.21
CA VAL A 197 -2.13 4.84 9.22
C VAL A 197 -1.03 5.85 9.56
N GLY A 198 -1.40 7.11 9.83
CA GLY A 198 -0.45 8.11 10.34
C GLY A 198 0.06 7.79 11.74
N GLY A 199 1.28 8.24 12.06
CA GLY A 199 1.84 8.15 13.41
C GLY A 199 1.15 9.11 14.37
N ASN A 200 1.10 8.78 15.65
CA ASN A 200 0.63 9.72 16.66
C ASN A 200 1.66 10.81 16.92
N GLY A 201 1.22 11.99 17.31
CA GLY A 201 2.12 13.01 17.87
C GLY A 201 2.62 12.61 19.26
N GLY A 202 3.83 13.04 19.60
CA GLY A 202 4.39 12.84 20.93
C GLY A 202 3.84 13.86 21.93
N ASP A 203 3.81 13.49 23.21
CA ASP A 203 3.34 14.41 24.25
C ASP A 203 4.37 15.53 24.50
N GLY A 204 3.88 16.71 24.91
CA GLY A 204 4.73 17.78 25.41
C GLY A 204 5.27 17.48 26.80
N GLY A 205 6.45 18.03 27.10
CA GLY A 205 7.11 17.91 28.39
C GLY A 205 6.41 18.72 29.47
N ILE A 206 6.61 18.32 30.73
CA ILE A 206 6.01 18.94 31.92
C ILE A 206 6.70 20.29 32.22
N GLY A 207 5.93 21.30 32.62
CA GLY A 207 6.44 22.59 33.10
C GLY A 207 6.93 22.53 34.56
N SER A 208 7.37 23.63 35.16
CA SER A 208 7.66 23.66 36.60
C SER A 208 6.44 24.00 37.45
N ASP A 209 6.22 23.18 38.48
CA ASP A 209 5.21 23.43 39.52
C ASP A 209 5.55 24.61 40.45
N PHE A 210 6.78 25.13 40.37
CA PHE A 210 7.31 26.15 41.28
C PHE A 210 7.21 27.58 40.74
N ASP A 211 6.98 27.77 39.43
CA ASP A 211 6.68 29.08 38.85
C ASP A 211 5.30 29.05 38.20
N PRO A 212 4.33 29.84 38.68
CA PRO A 212 2.98 29.89 38.09
C PRO A 212 2.94 30.46 36.66
N ARG A 213 4.08 30.95 36.14
CA ARG A 213 4.25 31.38 34.74
C ARG A 213 4.87 30.30 33.85
N SER A 214 5.27 29.15 34.41
CA SER A 214 5.72 28.00 33.62
C SER A 214 4.53 27.19 33.13
N HIS A 215 4.62 26.76 31.87
CA HIS A 215 3.60 26.02 31.17
C HIS A 215 4.13 24.64 30.77
N GLY A 216 3.23 23.68 30.60
CA GLY A 216 3.58 22.42 29.93
C GLY A 216 3.88 22.70 28.45
N GLY A 217 4.73 21.88 27.86
CA GLY A 217 4.97 21.91 26.42
C GLY A 217 3.76 21.47 25.64
N ASP A 218 3.61 21.96 24.42
CA ASP A 218 2.54 21.51 23.52
C ASP A 218 2.78 20.06 23.06
N GLY A 219 1.69 19.33 22.81
CA GLY A 219 1.78 18.04 22.12
C GLY A 219 2.16 18.20 20.65
N GLY A 220 2.80 17.19 20.09
CA GLY A 220 3.06 17.07 18.66
C GLY A 220 1.81 16.74 17.87
N ASN A 221 1.74 17.15 16.61
CA ASN A 221 0.60 16.82 15.77
C ASN A 221 0.62 15.33 15.37
N GLY A 222 -0.54 14.73 15.19
CA GLY A 222 -0.64 13.43 14.52
C GLY A 222 -0.23 13.53 13.06
N GLY A 223 0.34 12.44 12.53
CA GLY A 223 0.69 12.29 11.13
C GLY A 223 -0.52 11.99 10.26
N ASN A 224 -0.45 12.38 8.99
CA ASN A 224 -1.51 12.05 8.03
C ASN A 224 -1.52 10.54 7.71
N GLY A 225 -2.71 9.99 7.49
CA GLY A 225 -2.84 8.67 6.87
C GLY A 225 -2.39 8.69 5.41
N GLY A 226 -1.98 7.53 4.91
CA GLY A 226 -1.63 7.31 3.53
C GLY A 226 -2.84 6.88 2.69
N THR A 227 -2.73 7.05 1.38
CA THR A 227 -3.80 6.67 0.43
C THR A 227 -3.75 5.18 0.10
N GLY A 228 -4.91 4.57 -0.16
CA GLY A 228 -4.99 3.22 -0.71
C GLY A 228 -4.46 3.13 -2.14
N GLY A 229 -4.15 1.90 -2.55
CA GLY A 229 -3.71 1.58 -3.90
C GLY A 229 -4.84 1.42 -4.90
N ARG A 230 -4.49 1.24 -6.17
CA ARG A 230 -5.45 0.94 -7.25
C ARG A 230 -5.50 -0.56 -7.52
N GLY A 231 -6.69 -1.11 -7.75
CA GLY A 231 -6.85 -2.50 -8.19
C GLY A 231 -6.27 -2.73 -9.58
N GLY A 232 -5.94 -3.99 -9.87
CA GLY A 232 -5.45 -4.42 -11.17
C GLY A 232 -6.56 -4.50 -12.22
N GLY A 233 -6.22 -4.27 -13.48
CA GLY A 233 -7.14 -4.52 -14.59
C GLY A 233 -7.28 -6.02 -14.89
N GLY A 234 -8.39 -6.42 -15.49
CA GLY A 234 -8.53 -7.76 -16.05
C GLY A 234 -7.64 -7.99 -17.29
N GLY A 235 -7.46 -9.26 -17.63
CA GLY A 235 -6.86 -9.71 -18.88
C GLY A 235 -7.88 -9.76 -20.02
N ASP A 236 -7.39 -9.71 -21.25
CA ASP A 236 -8.26 -9.81 -22.42
C ASP A 236 -8.65 -11.27 -22.67
N GLY A 237 -9.83 -11.54 -23.24
CA GLY A 237 -10.22 -12.88 -23.65
C GLY A 237 -9.47 -13.34 -24.90
N GLY A 238 -9.28 -14.64 -25.06
CA GLY A 238 -8.61 -15.23 -26.22
C GLY A 238 -9.50 -15.26 -27.46
N ASP A 239 -8.91 -15.00 -28.63
CA ASP A 239 -9.66 -15.05 -29.90
C ASP A 239 -9.99 -16.48 -30.33
N SER A 240 -10.94 -16.62 -31.26
CA SER A 240 -11.24 -17.90 -31.91
C SER A 240 -11.57 -17.75 -33.38
N VAL A 241 -11.05 -18.67 -34.20
CA VAL A 241 -11.24 -18.64 -35.67
C VAL A 241 -12.64 -19.09 -36.07
N SER A 242 -13.17 -20.12 -35.42
CA SER A 242 -14.49 -20.68 -35.75
C SER A 242 -15.34 -21.07 -34.55
N GLY A 243 -14.73 -21.27 -33.37
CA GLY A 243 -15.44 -21.33 -32.10
C GLY A 243 -15.70 -19.94 -31.51
N PRO A 244 -16.42 -19.84 -30.38
CA PRO A 244 -16.56 -18.60 -29.61
C PRO A 244 -15.23 -18.17 -28.99
N GLY A 245 -14.96 -16.86 -28.97
CA GLY A 245 -13.85 -16.30 -28.21
C GLY A 245 -14.03 -16.44 -26.70
N GLY A 246 -12.95 -16.27 -25.96
CA GLY A 246 -12.94 -16.24 -24.51
C GLY A 246 -13.44 -14.89 -23.96
N ASN A 247 -13.90 -14.92 -22.72
CA ASN A 247 -14.33 -13.72 -22.02
C ASN A 247 -13.12 -12.94 -21.51
N GLY A 248 -13.25 -11.62 -21.38
CA GLY A 248 -12.29 -10.83 -20.63
C GLY A 248 -12.35 -11.14 -19.13
N GLY A 249 -11.24 -10.93 -18.43
CA GLY A 249 -11.17 -11.01 -16.98
C GLY A 249 -11.74 -9.76 -16.30
N ASN A 250 -12.20 -9.93 -15.07
CA ASN A 250 -12.66 -8.82 -14.24
C ASN A 250 -11.48 -7.99 -13.73
N GLY A 251 -11.64 -6.66 -13.67
CA GLY A 251 -10.78 -5.81 -12.86
C GLY A 251 -11.01 -6.02 -11.36
N ALA A 252 -10.10 -5.49 -10.54
CA ALA A 252 -10.25 -5.43 -9.09
C ALA A 252 -10.48 -3.98 -8.63
N ASP A 253 -11.15 -3.84 -7.48
CA ASP A 253 -11.42 -2.55 -6.87
C ASP A 253 -10.15 -1.92 -6.28
N GLY A 254 -10.15 -0.59 -6.16
CA GLY A 254 -9.17 0.15 -5.37
C GLY A 254 -9.32 -0.12 -3.87
N ALA A 255 -8.30 0.28 -3.11
CA ALA A 255 -8.31 0.24 -1.65
C ALA A 255 -8.57 1.63 -1.07
N ASP A 256 -9.10 1.65 0.15
CA ASP A 256 -9.36 2.88 0.88
C ASP A 256 -8.06 3.51 1.43
N GLY A 257 -8.11 4.82 1.64
CA GLY A 257 -7.09 5.51 2.44
C GLY A 257 -7.18 5.15 3.93
N ALA A 258 -6.11 5.41 4.66
CA ALA A 258 -6.04 5.15 6.09
C ALA A 258 -6.29 6.39 6.94
N ALA A 259 -6.61 6.16 8.21
CA ALA A 259 -6.82 7.21 9.20
C ALA A 259 -5.53 7.98 9.53
N PHE A 260 -5.70 9.22 9.99
CA PHE A 260 -4.65 10.03 10.59
C PHE A 260 -4.29 9.51 11.99
N GLY A 261 -3.07 9.80 12.43
CA GLY A 261 -2.68 9.61 13.82
C GLY A 261 -3.32 10.67 14.72
N THR A 262 -3.44 10.33 16.00
CA THR A 262 -3.91 11.28 17.02
C THR A 262 -2.78 12.25 17.41
N GLY A 263 -3.12 13.48 17.76
CA GLY A 263 -2.14 14.42 18.33
C GLY A 263 -1.73 14.04 19.75
N GLY A 264 -0.57 14.53 20.17
CA GLY A 264 -0.03 14.33 21.51
C GLY A 264 -0.73 15.22 22.55
N GLN A 265 -0.66 14.79 23.80
CA GLN A 265 -1.15 15.55 24.93
C GLN A 265 -0.19 16.70 25.25
N GLY A 266 -0.72 17.82 25.73
CA GLY A 266 0.11 18.88 26.31
C GLY A 266 0.68 18.45 27.68
N GLY A 267 1.81 19.02 28.06
CA GLY A 267 2.46 18.76 29.35
C GLY A 267 1.68 19.29 30.54
N ALA A 268 1.90 18.68 31.71
CA ALA A 268 1.23 19.08 32.95
C ALA A 268 1.87 20.36 33.55
N ALA A 269 1.20 21.50 33.37
CA ALA A 269 1.24 22.74 34.15
C ALA A 269 0.23 23.71 33.49
N ALA A 270 -0.17 24.81 34.13
CA ALA A 270 -1.21 25.70 33.60
C ALA A 270 -0.84 26.14 32.17
N GLY A 271 -1.58 25.77 31.11
CA GLY A 271 -1.42 26.34 29.76
C GLY A 271 -0.96 25.42 28.61
N GLY A 272 -0.63 24.14 28.82
CA GLY A 272 -0.30 23.23 27.71
C GLY A 272 -1.52 22.94 26.83
N ASN A 273 -1.45 23.26 25.53
CA ASN A 273 -2.53 22.94 24.59
C ASN A 273 -2.26 21.56 23.95
N GLY A 274 -3.22 20.63 24.05
CA GLY A 274 -3.22 19.44 23.21
C GLY A 274 -3.47 19.82 21.74
N SER A 275 -2.81 19.14 20.81
CA SER A 275 -3.06 19.36 19.38
C SER A 275 -4.12 18.37 18.87
N ASP A 276 -5.18 18.87 18.25
CA ASP A 276 -6.16 18.03 17.56
C ASP A 276 -5.53 17.50 16.25
N GLY A 277 -5.56 16.18 16.05
CA GLY A 277 -5.14 15.56 14.78
C GLY A 277 -5.99 16.08 13.62
N GLY A 278 -5.35 16.43 12.49
CA GLY A 278 -6.02 17.05 11.34
C GLY A 278 -7.12 16.17 10.72
N THR A 279 -8.15 16.79 10.14
CA THR A 279 -9.25 16.11 9.45
C THR A 279 -8.74 15.37 8.20
N GLY A 280 -8.96 14.06 8.13
CA GLY A 280 -8.48 13.18 7.06
C GLY A 280 -9.03 13.51 5.67
N GLN A 281 -8.15 13.43 4.66
CA GLN A 281 -8.59 13.34 3.27
C GLN A 281 -8.99 11.89 2.99
N TYR A 282 -10.25 11.66 2.62
CA TYR A 282 -10.67 10.39 2.05
C TYR A 282 -9.86 10.15 0.78
N GLY A 283 -9.11 9.04 0.72
CA GLY A 283 -8.47 8.62 -0.52
C GLY A 283 -9.55 8.41 -1.57
N ALA A 284 -9.47 9.10 -2.71
CA ALA A 284 -10.36 8.85 -3.83
C ALA A 284 -10.20 7.38 -4.25
N GLY A 285 -11.21 6.56 -3.97
CA GLY A 285 -11.23 5.16 -4.38
C GLY A 285 -10.88 5.03 -5.85
N GLY A 286 -9.89 4.20 -6.17
CA GLY A 286 -9.48 3.96 -7.55
C GLY A 286 -10.64 3.36 -8.34
N VAL A 287 -11.02 3.99 -9.44
CA VAL A 287 -11.99 3.45 -10.41
C VAL A 287 -11.55 2.05 -10.81
N GLY A 288 -12.40 1.04 -10.58
CA GLY A 288 -12.16 -0.34 -11.01
C GLY A 288 -11.88 -0.37 -12.52
N GLY A 289 -10.90 -1.15 -12.94
CA GLY A 289 -10.55 -1.27 -14.36
C GLY A 289 -11.72 -1.83 -15.16
N LEU A 290 -12.10 -1.15 -16.24
CA LEU A 290 -13.08 -1.64 -17.22
C LEU A 290 -12.69 -3.05 -17.67
N GLY A 291 -13.60 -4.02 -17.55
CA GLY A 291 -13.44 -5.33 -18.18
C GLY A 291 -13.30 -5.16 -19.68
N ALA A 292 -12.27 -5.79 -20.28
CA ALA A 292 -12.07 -5.73 -21.72
C ALA A 292 -13.15 -6.54 -22.46
N VAL A 293 -13.58 -6.00 -23.60
CA VAL A 293 -14.57 -6.61 -24.50
C VAL A 293 -14.02 -7.97 -24.99
N GLY A 294 -14.77 -9.05 -24.78
CA GLY A 294 -14.44 -10.38 -25.30
C GLY A 294 -14.34 -10.38 -26.84
N GLY A 295 -13.49 -11.27 -27.38
CA GLY A 295 -13.18 -11.35 -28.81
C GLY A 295 -14.44 -11.42 -29.68
N SER A 296 -14.47 -10.63 -30.77
CA SER A 296 -15.62 -10.43 -31.64
C SER A 296 -15.90 -11.64 -32.54
N GLY A 297 -16.55 -12.66 -31.98
CA GLY A 297 -17.23 -13.71 -32.76
C GLY A 297 -18.56 -13.23 -33.32
N PHE A 298 -18.75 -13.28 -34.63
CA PHE A 298 -19.97 -12.84 -35.34
C PHE A 298 -21.21 -13.70 -34.95
N PRO A 299 -22.43 -13.14 -34.71
CA PRO A 299 -22.84 -11.74 -34.82
C PRO A 299 -22.92 -11.00 -33.45
N PRO A 300 -22.98 -9.64 -33.44
CA PRO A 300 -22.74 -8.80 -32.26
C PRO A 300 -23.93 -8.75 -31.28
N GLY A 301 -23.68 -9.07 -30.01
CA GLY A 301 -24.58 -8.76 -28.90
C GLY A 301 -24.42 -7.31 -28.44
N THR A 302 -25.54 -6.63 -28.17
CA THR A 302 -25.59 -5.21 -27.77
C THR A 302 -24.85 -4.92 -26.47
N HIS A 303 -24.21 -3.74 -26.43
CA HIS A 303 -23.47 -3.17 -25.30
C HIS A 303 -24.22 -3.30 -23.95
N GLY A 304 -23.51 -3.76 -22.91
CA GLY A 304 -23.93 -3.57 -21.52
C GLY A 304 -23.58 -2.17 -21.05
N ASN A 305 -24.51 -1.50 -20.37
CA ASN A 305 -24.35 -0.12 -19.91
C ASN A 305 -23.24 0.03 -18.87
N ASP A 306 -22.59 1.19 -18.88
CA ASP A 306 -21.66 1.65 -17.84
C ASP A 306 -22.37 1.68 -16.46
N GLY A 307 -21.70 1.17 -15.43
CA GLY A 307 -22.16 1.28 -14.05
C GLY A 307 -21.95 2.71 -13.53
N ASP A 308 -23.00 3.30 -12.98
CA ASP A 308 -23.03 4.67 -12.46
C ASP A 308 -21.85 4.98 -11.49
N HIS A 309 -21.21 6.12 -11.73
CA HIS A 309 -20.14 6.68 -10.90
C HIS A 309 -20.69 7.18 -9.55
N GLY A 310 -20.19 6.65 -8.44
CA GLY A 310 -20.43 7.20 -7.11
C GLY A 310 -19.70 8.53 -6.91
N THR A 311 -20.48 9.59 -6.68
CA THR A 311 -20.03 10.96 -6.34
C THR A 311 -19.50 11.08 -4.92
#